data_AF-A0A7S2J2L8-F1
#
_entry.id   AF-A0A7S2J2L8-F1
#
_cell.length_a   1.000
_cell.length_b   1.000
_cell.length_c   1.000
_cell.angle_alpha   90.00
_cell.angle_beta   90.00
_cell.angle_gamma   90.00
#
_symmetry.space_group_name_H-M   'P 1'
#
loop_
_entity.id
_entity.type
_entity.pdbx_description
1 polymer ?
#
loop_
_entity_poly.entity_id
_entity_poly.type
_entity_poly.pdbx_seq_one_letter_code
_entity_poly.pdbx_strand_id
1 'polypeptide(L)'
;LDHILAGMPDGWFARRAWDEVLSGPEQQRLSWARVLYHGPAFALLDECTSMLAEAEERRLHEAMLRDWGITPISLTRCTFLPELYARSLHLGIPGGNGGWELRSSREAVAAAEPEVEATSVLDQGPPTGGAARV
;
A
#
# COMPACT_ATOMS: atom_id res chain seq x y z
N LEU A 1 4.66 -12.22 -19.50
CA LEU A 1 6.10 -11.93 -19.74
C LEU A 1 6.51 -12.26 -21.18
N ASP A 2 5.60 -12.78 -22.02
CA ASP A 2 5.91 -13.20 -23.39
C ASP A 2 6.48 -12.07 -24.26
N HIS A 3 6.10 -10.81 -24.02
CA HIS A 3 6.67 -9.66 -24.74
C HIS A 3 8.15 -9.40 -24.39
N ILE A 4 8.59 -9.74 -23.17
CA ILE A 4 10.00 -9.65 -22.77
C ILE A 4 10.81 -10.72 -23.51
N LEU A 5 10.26 -11.93 -23.64
CA LEU A 5 10.95 -13.04 -24.32
C LEU A 5 10.92 -12.92 -25.85
N ALA A 6 9.80 -12.46 -26.41
CA ALA A 6 9.62 -12.29 -27.85
C ALA A 6 10.36 -11.06 -28.40
N GLY A 7 10.64 -10.06 -27.56
CA GLY A 7 11.36 -8.83 -27.94
C GLY A 7 12.88 -8.94 -27.90
N MET A 8 13.45 -10.08 -27.46
CA MET A 8 14.89 -10.23 -27.27
C MET A 8 15.50 -11.25 -28.27
N PRO A 9 16.50 -10.86 -29.09
CA PRO A 9 17.13 -11.74 -30.08
C PRO A 9 17.71 -13.03 -29.48
N ASP A 10 18.21 -12.96 -28.25
CA ASP A 10 18.84 -14.08 -27.54
C ASP A 10 17.87 -14.83 -26.60
N GLY A 11 16.57 -14.49 -26.62
CA GLY A 11 15.53 -15.10 -25.81
C GLY A 11 15.88 -15.14 -24.32
N TRP A 12 15.79 -16.33 -23.71
CA TRP A 12 16.08 -16.55 -22.29
C TRP A 12 17.53 -16.26 -21.86
N PHE A 13 18.47 -16.24 -22.80
CA PHE A 13 19.89 -16.02 -22.50
C PHE A 13 20.33 -14.56 -22.67
N ALA A 14 19.40 -13.68 -23.08
CA ALA A 14 19.66 -12.26 -23.23
C ALA A 14 20.09 -11.63 -21.90
N ARG A 15 21.18 -10.86 -21.93
CA ARG A 15 21.67 -10.08 -20.79
C ARG A 15 21.54 -8.60 -21.08
N ARG A 16 20.66 -7.92 -20.35
CA ARG A 16 20.45 -6.47 -20.45
C ARG A 16 20.26 -5.86 -19.07
N ALA A 17 20.51 -4.55 -18.99
CA ALA A 17 20.19 -3.78 -17.81
C ALA A 17 18.65 -3.73 -17.64
N TRP A 18 18.17 -3.96 -16.42
CA TRP A 18 16.73 -4.13 -16.16
C TRP A 18 15.94 -2.85 -16.41
N ASP A 19 16.55 -1.71 -16.14
CA ASP A 19 16.03 -0.36 -16.37
C ASP A 19 15.80 -0.03 -17.85
N GLU A 20 16.48 -0.72 -18.77
CA GLU A 20 16.30 -0.54 -20.21
C GLU A 20 15.15 -1.37 -20.80
N VAL A 21 14.74 -2.44 -20.13
CA VAL A 21 13.83 -3.46 -20.71
C VAL A 21 12.56 -3.71 -19.90
N LEU A 22 12.56 -3.39 -18.61
CA LEU A 22 11.41 -3.55 -17.74
C LEU A 22 10.92 -2.18 -17.30
N SER A 23 9.62 -1.94 -17.48
CA SER A 23 8.93 -0.84 -16.80
C SER A 23 9.03 -1.00 -15.29
N GLY A 24 8.86 0.10 -14.54
CA GLY A 24 8.87 0.06 -13.06
C GLY A 24 7.98 -1.03 -12.46
N PRO A 25 6.70 -1.17 -12.89
CA PRO A 25 5.83 -2.24 -12.41
C PRO A 25 6.31 -3.66 -12.75
N GLU A 26 7.02 -3.84 -13.86
CA GLU A 26 7.60 -5.14 -14.23
C GLU A 26 8.81 -5.48 -13.38
N GLN A 27 9.67 -4.49 -13.10
CA GLN A 27 10.79 -4.67 -12.17
C GLN A 27 10.26 -5.05 -10.77
N GLN A 28 9.20 -4.40 -10.32
CA GLN A 28 8.55 -4.71 -9.05
C GLN A 28 7.98 -6.13 -9.02
N ARG A 29 7.24 -6.56 -10.06
CA ARG A 29 6.75 -7.95 -10.18
C ARG A 29 7.89 -8.97 -10.20
N LEU A 30 9.00 -8.66 -10.88
CA LEU A 30 10.18 -9.53 -10.89
C LEU A 30 10.83 -9.61 -9.50
N SER A 31 10.92 -8.50 -8.77
CA SER A 31 11.39 -8.48 -7.39
C SER A 31 10.52 -9.34 -6.47
N TRP A 32 9.19 -9.26 -6.61
CA TRP A 32 8.27 -10.14 -5.88
C TRP A 32 8.49 -11.62 -6.22
N ALA A 33 8.60 -11.95 -7.51
CA ALA A 33 8.86 -13.31 -7.96
C ALA A 33 10.15 -13.86 -7.34
N ARG A 34 11.19 -13.05 -7.21
CA ARG A 34 12.45 -13.44 -6.55
C ARG A 34 12.28 -13.74 -5.07
N VAL A 35 11.54 -12.90 -4.35
CA VAL A 35 11.25 -13.11 -2.92
C VAL A 35 10.48 -14.42 -2.73
N LEU A 36 9.41 -14.62 -3.51
CA LEU A 36 8.59 -15.84 -3.41
C LEU A 36 9.37 -17.09 -3.81
N TYR A 37 10.17 -17.03 -4.88
CA TYR A 37 11.01 -18.15 -5.33
C TYR A 37 12.02 -18.59 -4.26
N HIS A 38 12.65 -17.64 -3.57
CA HIS A 38 13.65 -17.95 -2.55
C HIS A 38 13.04 -18.28 -1.18
N GLY A 39 11.79 -17.89 -0.92
CA GLY A 39 11.08 -18.19 0.33
C GLY A 39 11.85 -17.83 1.61
N PRO A 40 12.38 -16.60 1.76
CA PRO A 40 13.12 -16.23 2.97
C PRO A 40 12.19 -16.14 4.19
N ALA A 41 12.72 -16.37 5.39
CA ALA A 41 11.94 -16.20 6.62
C ALA A 41 11.43 -14.76 6.81
N PHE A 42 12.22 -13.77 6.36
CA PHE A 42 11.88 -12.36 6.41
C PHE A 42 12.13 -11.70 5.05
N ALA A 43 11.24 -10.79 4.65
CA ALA A 43 11.38 -9.97 3.45
C ALA A 43 11.30 -8.48 3.83
N LEU A 44 12.36 -7.72 3.55
CA LEU A 44 12.37 -6.27 3.73
C LEU A 44 11.80 -5.59 2.48
N LEU A 45 10.75 -4.81 2.67
CA LEU A 45 9.91 -4.22 1.64
C LEU A 45 10.10 -2.70 1.69
N ASP A 46 11.03 -2.17 0.89
CA ASP A 46 11.39 -0.74 0.89
C ASP A 46 10.59 0.03 -0.16
N GLU A 47 9.59 0.82 0.26
CA GLU A 47 8.67 1.61 -0.57
C GLU A 47 7.97 0.83 -1.70
N CYS A 48 8.07 -0.50 -1.66
CA CYS A 48 7.73 -1.37 -2.77
C CYS A 48 6.23 -1.72 -2.83
N THR A 49 5.40 -1.16 -1.96
CA THR A 49 3.94 -1.25 -2.05
C THR A 49 3.29 0.05 -2.49
N SER A 50 4.04 1.14 -2.61
CA SER A 50 3.53 2.46 -3.01
C SER A 50 2.90 2.51 -4.41
N MET A 51 3.23 1.54 -5.27
CA MET A 51 2.71 1.41 -6.64
C MET A 51 1.56 0.38 -6.75
N LEU A 52 1.20 -0.28 -5.65
CA LEU A 52 0.11 -1.25 -5.60
C LEU A 52 -1.17 -0.56 -5.11
N ALA A 53 -2.32 -1.02 -5.61
CA ALA A 53 -3.59 -0.68 -4.97
C ALA A 53 -3.69 -1.37 -3.59
N GLU A 54 -4.46 -0.78 -2.69
CA GLU A 54 -4.67 -1.28 -1.31
C GLU A 54 -5.04 -2.78 -1.27
N ALA A 55 -5.98 -3.20 -2.13
CA ALA A 55 -6.41 -4.60 -2.21
C ALA A 55 -5.29 -5.54 -2.69
N GLU A 56 -4.40 -5.06 -3.56
CA GLU A 56 -3.26 -5.83 -4.06
C GLU A 56 -2.17 -5.95 -2.99
N GLU A 57 -1.88 -4.86 -2.27
CA GLU A 57 -0.97 -4.86 -1.13
C GLU A 57 -1.44 -5.85 -0.05
N ARG A 58 -2.73 -5.81 0.32
CA ARG A 58 -3.34 -6.76 1.26
C ARG A 58 -3.12 -8.20 0.83
N ARG A 59 -3.51 -8.51 -0.42
CA ARG A 59 -3.40 -9.87 -0.94
C ARG A 59 -1.96 -10.37 -0.96
N LEU A 60 -1.02 -9.51 -1.33
CA LEU A 60 0.40 -9.85 -1.34
C LEU A 60 0.91 -10.15 0.07
N HIS A 61 0.61 -9.28 1.04
CA HIS A 61 1.00 -9.45 2.44
C HIS A 61 0.46 -10.75 3.03
N GLU A 62 -0.83 -11.00 2.83
CA GLU A 62 -1.51 -12.20 3.31
C GLU A 62 -0.94 -13.46 2.67
N ALA A 63 -0.71 -13.46 1.36
CA ALA A 63 -0.11 -14.59 0.67
C ALA A 63 1.31 -14.86 1.21
N MET A 64 2.17 -13.84 1.29
CA MET A 64 3.54 -13.99 1.80
C MET A 64 3.55 -14.65 3.18
N LEU A 65 2.70 -14.18 4.10
CA LEU A 65 2.67 -14.70 5.45
C LEU A 65 2.00 -16.09 5.56
N ARG A 66 0.80 -16.24 4.98
CA ARG A 66 -0.04 -17.44 5.17
C ARG A 66 0.36 -18.59 4.26
N ASP A 67 0.64 -18.29 2.99
CA ASP A 67 0.86 -19.32 1.97
C ASP A 67 2.34 -19.66 1.84
N TRP A 68 3.23 -18.67 2.00
CA TRP A 68 4.67 -18.82 1.79
C TRP A 68 5.50 -18.84 3.08
N GLY A 69 4.90 -18.51 4.24
CA GLY A 69 5.62 -18.45 5.52
C GLY A 69 6.69 -17.37 5.60
N ILE A 70 6.63 -16.38 4.71
CA ILE A 70 7.54 -15.23 4.64
C ILE A 70 6.98 -14.13 5.52
N THR A 71 7.77 -13.62 6.47
CA THR A 71 7.37 -12.48 7.31
C THR A 71 7.79 -11.16 6.65
N PRO A 72 6.84 -10.37 6.12
CA PRO A 72 7.15 -9.06 5.55
C PRO A 72 7.49 -8.01 6.62
N ILE A 73 8.48 -7.16 6.32
CA ILE A 73 8.85 -5.97 7.08
C ILE A 73 8.83 -4.80 6.12
N SER A 74 7.84 -3.91 6.24
CA SER A 74 7.69 -2.78 5.30
C SER A 74 8.27 -1.48 5.85
N LEU A 75 9.03 -0.80 4.99
CA LEU A 75 9.39 0.60 5.12
C LEU A 75 8.49 1.37 4.16
N THR A 76 7.59 2.18 4.69
CA THR A 76 6.61 2.89 3.88
C THR A 76 6.32 4.27 4.44
N ARG A 77 6.13 5.24 3.54
CA ARG A 77 5.57 6.56 3.83
C ARG A 77 4.04 6.59 3.88
N CYS A 78 3.38 5.50 3.52
CA CYS A 78 1.92 5.41 3.54
C CYS A 78 1.49 4.11 4.22
N THR A 79 0.83 4.23 5.37
CA THR A 79 0.24 3.10 6.10
C THR A 79 -1.24 2.98 5.73
N PHE A 80 -1.53 2.49 4.52
CA PHE A 80 -2.92 2.29 4.09
C PHE A 80 -3.66 1.26 4.94
N LEU A 81 -2.94 0.29 5.51
CA LEU A 81 -3.52 -0.90 6.14
C LEU A 81 -2.85 -1.23 7.48
N PRO A 82 -3.06 -0.44 8.54
CA PRO A 82 -2.46 -0.67 9.86
C PRO A 82 -2.76 -2.06 10.43
N GLU A 83 -3.88 -2.69 10.05
CA GLU A 83 -4.27 -4.02 10.48
C GLU A 83 -3.46 -5.17 9.88
N LEU A 84 -2.74 -4.93 8.78
CA LEU A 84 -1.83 -5.94 8.20
C LEU A 84 -0.59 -6.17 9.07
N TYR A 85 -0.19 -5.14 9.81
CA TYR A 85 1.06 -5.12 10.55
C TYR A 85 0.80 -5.38 12.03
N ALA A 86 1.44 -6.41 12.59
CA ALA A 86 1.33 -6.68 14.03
C ALA A 86 1.82 -5.50 14.88
N ARG A 87 2.83 -4.76 14.38
CA ARG A 87 3.39 -3.55 14.99
C ARG A 87 3.81 -2.56 13.91
N SER A 88 3.70 -1.27 14.19
CA SER A 88 4.20 -0.19 13.34
C SER A 88 5.10 0.76 14.15
N LEU A 89 6.26 1.11 13.59
CA LEU A 89 7.20 2.08 14.18
C LEU A 89 7.10 3.39 13.40
N HIS A 90 6.67 4.44 14.09
CA HIS A 90 6.53 5.79 13.54
C HIS A 90 7.75 6.61 13.95
N LEU A 91 8.41 7.23 12.97
CA LEU A 91 9.59 8.06 13.18
C LEU A 91 9.25 9.52 12.88
N GLY A 92 9.72 10.47 13.70
CA GLY A 92 9.60 11.90 13.42
C GLY A 92 8.22 12.52 13.72
N ILE A 93 7.58 12.10 14.81
CA ILE A 93 6.24 12.54 15.22
C ILE A 93 6.16 14.09 15.30
N PRO A 94 5.14 14.73 14.68
CA PRO A 94 4.95 16.18 14.74
C PRO A 94 4.81 16.67 16.19
N GLY A 95 5.64 17.63 16.61
CA GLY A 95 5.59 18.24 17.96
C GLY A 95 6.73 17.87 18.92
N GLY A 96 7.70 17.04 18.50
CA GLY A 96 8.88 16.69 19.31
C GLY A 96 10.21 16.78 18.55
N ASN A 97 11.33 16.81 19.30
CA ASN A 97 12.73 16.90 18.85
C ASN A 97 13.26 15.65 18.09
N GLY A 98 12.46 15.01 17.23
CA GLY A 98 12.86 13.79 16.52
C GLY A 98 12.65 12.49 17.32
N GLY A 99 11.44 12.28 17.82
CA GLY A 99 11.05 11.07 18.56
C GLY A 99 10.61 9.90 17.67
N TRP A 100 10.32 8.76 18.30
CA TRP A 100 9.71 7.59 17.68
C TRP A 100 8.60 7.02 18.57
N GLU A 101 7.63 6.34 17.97
CA GLU A 101 6.53 5.68 18.65
C GLU A 101 6.28 4.30 18.04
N LEU A 102 6.22 3.29 18.89
CA LEU A 102 5.84 1.93 18.49
C LEU A 102 4.38 1.71 18.83
N ARG A 103 3.57 1.37 17.83
CA ARG A 103 2.15 1.04 17.99
C ARG A 103 1.91 -0.43 17.68
N SER A 104 1.05 -1.07 18.46
CA SER A 104 0.42 -2.33 18.08
C SER A 104 -0.58 -2.13 16.95
N SER A 105 -1.00 -3.21 16.29
CA SER A 105 -2.04 -3.13 15.24
C SER A 105 -3.33 -2.45 15.73
N ARG A 106 -3.78 -2.74 16.97
CA ARG A 106 -4.97 -2.12 17.55
C ARG A 106 -4.82 -0.61 17.74
N GLU A 107 -3.68 -0.18 18.27
CA GLU A 107 -3.38 1.24 18.47
C GLU A 107 -3.22 1.97 17.13
N ALA A 108 -2.63 1.29 16.13
CA ALA A 108 -2.48 1.84 14.79
C ALA A 108 -3.83 2.01 14.08
N VAL A 109 -4.74 1.05 14.19
CA VAL A 109 -6.12 1.16 13.66
C VAL A 109 -6.87 2.29 14.36
N ALA A 110 -6.83 2.35 15.69
CA ALA A 110 -7.50 3.42 16.45
C ALA A 110 -6.98 4.82 16.11
N ALA A 111 -5.69 4.96 15.80
CA ALA A 111 -5.09 6.24 15.42
C ALA A 111 -5.30 6.62 13.94
N ALA A 112 -5.64 5.66 13.08
CA ALA A 112 -5.94 5.89 11.66
C ALA A 112 -7.38 6.37 11.42
N GLU A 113 -8.25 6.31 12.43
CA GLU A 113 -9.59 6.89 12.41
C GLU A 113 -9.56 8.35 12.95
N PRO A 114 -9.62 9.37 12.07
CA PRO A 114 -10.24 10.64 12.46
C PRO A 114 -11.37 11.08 11.52
N GLU A 115 -12.50 11.47 12.13
CA GLU A 115 -13.60 12.32 11.61
C GLU A 115 -14.63 11.73 10.61
N VAL A 116 -15.51 10.84 11.08
CA VAL A 116 -16.86 10.67 10.49
C VAL A 116 -17.91 11.30 11.42
N GLU A 117 -17.89 12.62 11.52
CA GLU A 117 -18.95 13.50 12.06
C GLU A 117 -18.52 14.93 11.66
N ALA A 118 -19.22 15.78 10.91
CA ALA A 118 -20.63 15.91 10.64
C ALA A 118 -20.83 16.58 9.26
N THR A 119 -21.40 15.87 8.29
CA THR A 119 -22.23 16.54 7.27
C THR A 119 -23.65 16.45 7.79
N SER A 120 -24.04 17.45 8.56
CA SER A 120 -25.42 17.64 8.99
C SER A 120 -26.31 17.75 7.75
N VAL A 121 -27.39 16.97 7.79
CA VAL A 121 -28.54 17.05 6.91
C VAL A 121 -29.04 18.51 6.90
N LEU A 122 -28.82 19.23 5.81
CA LEU A 122 -29.62 20.41 5.49
C LEU A 122 -30.83 19.94 4.68
N ASP A 123 -31.84 19.51 5.43
CA ASP A 123 -33.24 19.53 5.01
C ASP A 123 -33.63 21.00 4.75
N GLN A 124 -33.58 21.40 3.48
CA GLN A 124 -34.21 22.65 3.03
C GLN A 124 -35.59 22.26 2.49
N GLY A 125 -36.56 22.23 3.40
CA GLY A 125 -37.97 22.17 3.05
C GLY A 125 -38.36 23.31 2.10
N PRO A 126 -39.37 23.12 1.23
CA PRO A 126 -39.70 24.09 0.20
C PRO A 126 -40.18 25.41 0.82
N PRO A 127 -39.77 26.58 0.30
CA PRO A 127 -40.23 27.86 0.82
C PRO A 127 -41.72 28.05 0.56
N THR A 128 -42.52 28.01 1.62
CA THR A 128 -43.89 28.50 1.64
C THR A 128 -43.88 30.03 1.56
N GLY A 129 -44.44 30.57 0.48
CA GLY A 129 -44.69 32.00 0.33
C GLY A 129 -45.77 32.29 -0.69
N GLY A 130 -47.02 32.35 -0.23
CA GLY A 130 -48.05 33.17 -0.87
C GLY A 130 -47.65 34.66 -0.78
N ALA A 131 -48.24 35.60 -1.52
CA ALA A 131 -49.52 35.61 -2.20
C ALA A 131 -49.52 36.66 -3.34
N ALA A 132 -50.52 36.51 -4.19
CA ALA A 132 -50.95 37.39 -5.27
C ALA A 132 -51.08 38.88 -4.91
N ARG A 133 -50.95 39.77 -5.91
CA ARG A 133 -52.09 40.52 -6.50
C ARG A 133 -51.68 41.61 -7.51
N VAL A 134 -52.47 41.62 -8.60
CA VAL A 134 -52.85 42.69 -9.56
C VAL A 134 -51.74 43.33 -10.41
#